data_AF-A0A3S4HVR2-F1
#
_entry.id   AF-A0A3S4HVR2-F1
#
_cell.length_a   1.000
_cell.length_b   1.000
_cell.length_c   1.000
_cell.angle_alpha   90.00
_cell.angle_beta   90.00
_cell.angle_gamma   90.00
#
_symmetry.space_group_name_H-M   'P 1'
#
loop_
_entity.id
_entity.type
_entity.pdbx_description
1 polymer ?
#
loop_
_entity_poly.entity_id
_entity_poly.type
_entity_poly.pdbx_seq_one_letter_code
_entity_poly.pdbx_strand_id
1 'polypeptide(L)' 'MFVVAFQIGGYEPCTVTDFAVCKRHGLEQTIADTLGPGGIMRALRTIPHLWGYLRRHDRGLPGRHHA' A
#
# COMPACT_ATOMS: atom_id res chain seq x y z
N MET A 1 8.17 -18.19 -9.23
CA MET A 1 8.65 -16.90 -8.71
C MET A 1 7.54 -15.88 -8.85
N PHE A 2 7.22 -15.14 -7.79
CA PHE A 2 6.18 -14.11 -7.80
C PHE A 2 6.84 -12.72 -7.72
N VAL A 3 6.43 -11.79 -8.58
CA VAL A 3 6.88 -10.40 -8.57
C VAL A 3 5.69 -9.52 -8.29
N VAL A 4 5.82 -8.63 -7.33
CA VAL A 4 4.73 -7.76 -6.86
C VAL A 4 5.20 -6.31 -6.87
N ALA A 5 4.59 -5.50 -7.72
CA ALA A 5 4.77 -4.06 -7.76
C ALA A 5 3.38 -3.43 -7.91
N PHE A 6 2.92 -2.74 -6.86
CA PHE A 6 1.60 -2.12 -6.84
C PHE A 6 1.72 -0.63 -6.57
N GLN A 7 0.93 0.16 -7.30
CA GLN A 7 0.60 1.53 -6.95
C GLN A 7 -0.92 1.66 -6.90
N ILE A 8 -1.49 1.23 -5.77
CA ILE A 8 -2.94 1.26 -5.58
C ILE A 8 -3.43 2.70 -5.63
N GLY A 9 -4.43 2.96 -6.48
CA GLY A 9 -5.00 4.29 -6.66
C GLY A 9 -4.26 5.23 -7.60
N GLY A 10 -3.16 4.79 -8.23
CA GLY A 10 -2.46 5.59 -9.24
C GLY A 10 -1.69 6.78 -8.66
N TYR A 11 -1.00 7.52 -9.55
CA TYR A 11 -0.39 8.80 -9.21
C TYR A 11 -1.50 9.85 -9.02
N GLU A 12 -2.39 9.93 -10.01
CA GLU A 12 -3.67 10.63 -9.92
C GLU A 12 -4.80 9.59 -9.83
N PRO A 13 -5.72 9.69 -8.84
CA PRO A 13 -5.84 10.77 -7.86
C PRO A 13 -5.03 10.56 -6.56
N CYS A 14 -4.62 9.34 -6.22
CA CYS A 14 -4.24 9.03 -4.83
C CYS A 14 -2.95 9.71 -4.36
N THR A 15 -1.84 9.57 -5.09
CA THR A 15 -0.57 10.20 -4.69
C THR A 15 -0.73 11.72 -4.59
N VAL A 16 -1.38 12.35 -5.58
CA VAL A 16 -1.66 13.80 -5.55
C VAL A 16 -2.54 14.18 -4.36
N THR A 17 -3.57 13.40 -4.06
CA THR A 17 -4.45 13.63 -2.90
C THR A 17 -3.69 13.52 -1.59
N ASP A 18 -2.80 12.53 -1.45
CA ASP A 18 -1.99 12.34 -0.24
C ASP A 18 -1.16 13.61 0.07
N PHE A 19 -0.52 14.19 -0.94
CA PHE A 19 0.22 15.46 -0.81
C PHE A 19 -0.71 16.64 -0.54
N ALA A 20 -1.81 16.76 -1.30
CA ALA A 20 -2.74 17.88 -1.18
C ALA A 20 -3.41 17.95 0.20
N VAL A 21 -3.79 16.81 0.77
CA VAL A 21 -4.36 16.72 2.12
C VAL A 21 -3.34 17.14 3.16
N CYS A 22 -2.12 16.59 3.13
CA CYS A 22 -1.07 16.95 4.09
C CYS A 22 -0.75 18.45 4.04
N LYS A 23 -0.65 19.00 2.83
CA LYS A 23 -0.37 20.42 2.61
C LYS A 23 -1.45 21.34 3.19
N ARG A 24 -2.74 20.96 3.11
CA ARG A 24 -3.84 21.69 3.76
C ARG A 24 -3.72 21.73 5.28
N HIS A 25 -3.00 20.78 5.86
CA HIS A 25 -2.71 20.72 7.30
C HIS A 25 -1.32 21.27 7.67
N GLY A 26 -0.66 22.00 6.76
CA GLY A 26 0.67 22.59 7.01
C GLY A 26 1.82 21.57 7.00
N LEU A 27 1.59 20.36 6.49
CA LEU A 27 2.60 19.30 6.40
C LEU A 27 3.02 19.09 4.94
N GLU A 28 4.29 19.39 4.67
CA GLU A 28 4.92 19.06 3.39
C GLU A 28 5.63 17.71 3.51
N GLN A 29 5.47 16.86 2.50
CA GLN A 29 6.20 15.59 2.39
C GLN A 29 7.04 15.64 1.12
N THR A 30 8.19 14.97 1.10
CA THR A 30 9.01 14.89 -0.11
C THR A 30 8.50 13.81 -1.07
N ILE A 31 8.27 12.59 -0.56
CA ILE A 31 7.90 11.41 -1.40
C ILE A 31 6.59 10.75 -0.95
N ALA A 32 6.24 10.83 0.34
CA ALA A 32 4.96 10.35 0.88
C ALA A 32 4.67 8.84 0.69
N ASP A 33 5.68 7.99 0.51
CA ASP A 33 5.50 6.57 0.18
C ASP A 33 5.94 5.56 1.25
N THR A 34 6.72 5.99 2.25
CA THR A 34 7.34 5.11 3.25
C THR A 34 6.82 5.39 4.66
N LEU A 35 7.07 6.60 5.17
CA LEU A 35 6.66 7.05 6.51
C LEU A 35 5.76 8.30 6.42
N GLY A 36 5.29 8.77 7.57
CA GLY A 36 4.44 9.95 7.68
C GLY A 36 2.98 9.69 7.24
N PRO A 37 2.14 10.74 7.19
CA PRO A 37 0.73 10.58 6.84
C PRO A 37 0.52 9.99 5.43
N GLY A 38 1.39 10.33 4.47
CA GLY A 38 1.34 9.75 3.12
C GLY A 38 1.61 8.26 3.12
N GLY A 39 2.64 7.82 3.85
CA GLY A 39 2.94 6.40 4.05
C GLY A 39 1.79 5.64 4.71
N ILE A 40 1.12 6.24 5.71
CA ILE A 40 -0.06 5.64 6.37
C ILE A 40 -1.22 5.50 5.39
N MET A 41 -1.58 6.56 4.66
CA MET A 41 -2.66 6.52 3.66
C MET A 41 -2.36 5.48 2.57
N ARG A 42 -1.11 5.40 2.12
CA ARG A 42 -0.65 4.39 1.16
C ARG A 42 -0.71 2.97 1.73
N ALA A 43 -0.33 2.77 2.99
CA ALA A 43 -0.37 1.45 3.63
C ALA A 43 -1.83 0.96 3.76
N LEU A 44 -2.73 1.82 4.25
CA LEU A 44 -4.15 1.50 4.40
C LEU A 44 -4.79 1.05 3.08
N ARG A 45 -4.44 1.70 1.96
CA ARG A 45 -4.94 1.27 0.64
C ARG A 45 -4.24 0.03 0.10
N THR A 46 -2.98 -0.24 0.45
CA THR A 46 -2.19 -1.32 -0.19
C THR A 46 -2.30 -2.67 0.54
N ILE A 47 -2.34 -2.67 1.87
CA ILE A 47 -2.33 -3.88 2.70
C ILE A 47 -3.45 -4.88 2.32
N PRO A 48 -4.72 -4.46 2.10
CA PRO A 48 -5.79 -5.39 1.74
C PRO A 48 -5.53 -6.15 0.43
N HIS A 49 -4.93 -5.49 -0.57
CA HIS A 49 -4.59 -6.11 -1.84
C HIS A 49 -3.45 -7.11 -1.70
N LEU A 50 -2.38 -6.73 -0.97
CA LEU A 50 -1.27 -7.62 -0.71
C LEU A 50 -1.72 -8.85 0.10
N TRP A 51 -2.56 -8.65 1.11
CA TRP A 51 -3.10 -9.73 1.93
C TRP A 51 -4.00 -10.67 1.12
N GLY A 52 -4.85 -10.14 0.25
CA GLY A 52 -5.68 -10.94 -0.66
C GLY A 52 -4.86 -11.76 -1.65
N TYR A 53 -3.80 -11.15 -2.20
CA TYR A 53 -2.83 -11.83 -3.05
C TYR A 53 -2.15 -12.99 -2.32
N LEU A 54 -1.60 -12.72 -1.14
CA LEU A 54 -0.93 -13.72 -0.31
C LEU A 54 -1.88 -14.85 0.07
N ARG A 55 -3.08 -14.57 0.59
CA ARG A 55 -4.07 -15.60 0.94
C ARG A 55 -4.44 -16.50 -0.24
N ARG A 56 -4.54 -15.95 -1.46
CA ARG A 56 -4.87 -16.73 -2.66
C ARG A 56 -3.73 -17.69 -3.02
N HIS A 57 -2.50 -17.21 -2.99
CA HIS A 57 -1.34 -18.02 -3.36
C HIS A 57 -0.95 -19.03 -2.29
N ASP A 58 -1.06 -18.63 -1.03
CA ASP A 58 -0.90 -19.49 0.13
C ASP A 58 -1.83 -20.71 0.02
N ARG A 59 -3.10 -20.55 -0.42
CA ARG A 59 -4.07 -21.66 -0.55
C ARG A 59 -3.70 -22.69 -1.62
N GLY A 60 -2.80 -22.36 -2.53
CA GLY A 60 -2.36 -23.24 -3.62
C GLY A 60 -1.07 -24.02 -3.33
N LEU A 61 -0.45 -23.85 -2.15
CA LEU A 61 0.82 -24.49 -1.82
C LEU A 61 0.60 -25.73 -0.92
N PRO A 62 1.02 -26.94 -1.35
CA PRO A 62 0.95 -28.12 -0.50
C PRO A 62 2.01 -28.02 0.63
N GLY A 63 1.58 -28.16 1.89
CA GLY A 63 2.48 -28.31 3.05
C GLY A 63 2.39 -27.22 4.11
N ARG A 64 1.24 -27.08 4.79
CA ARG A 64 1.10 -26.10 5.89
C ARG A 64 1.19 -26.74 7.27
N HIS A 65 2.21 -26.36 8.03
CA HIS A 65 2.17 -26.38 9.49
C HIS A 65 1.49 -25.09 9.95
N HIS A 66 0.26 -25.23 10.44
CA HIS A 66 -0.36 -24.20 11.27
C HIS A 66 0.34 -24.23 12.63
N ALA A 67 1.05 -23.14 12.97
CA ALA A 67 1.45 -22.83 14.33
C ALA A 67 0.41 -21.86 14.93
#